data_AF-A0A536STS1-F1
#
_entry.id   AF-A0A536STS1-F1
#
_cell.length_a   1.000
_cell.length_b   1.000
_cell.length_c   1.000
_cell.angle_alpha   90.00
_cell.angle_beta   90.00
_cell.angle_gamma   90.00
#
_symmetry.space_group_name_H-M   'P 1'
#
loop_
_entity.id
_entity.type
_entity.pdbx_description
1 polymer ?
#
loop_
_entity_poly.entity_id
_entity_poly.type
_entity_poly.pdbx_seq_one_letter_code
_entity_poly.pdbx_strand_id
1 'polypeptide(L)'
;MILMIDNYDSFTWNLVQYLGELGAGVKVFRNDEIQVADIAAMGPEGIVISPGPCTPNEAGISLAAVREFAGKIPILGVCLGHQAIGQAFGGEVVHAERVVHGKTSMIRHTGLGV
;
A
#
# COMPACT_ATOMS: atom_id res chain seq x y z
N MET A 1 -8.22 -11.66 -7.92
CA MET A 1 -6.79 -11.30 -8.06
C MET A 1 -6.54 -10.01 -7.30
N ILE A 2 -5.41 -9.94 -6.59
CA ILE A 2 -4.93 -8.79 -5.84
C ILE A 2 -3.96 -7.99 -6.70
N LEU A 3 -4.18 -6.69 -6.83
CA LEU A 3 -3.22 -5.76 -7.42
C LEU A 3 -2.21 -5.33 -6.36
N MET A 4 -0.93 -5.51 -6.62
CA MET A 4 0.18 -4.96 -5.85
C MET A 4 0.76 -3.75 -6.58
N ILE A 5 0.66 -2.56 -5.98
CA ILE A 5 1.34 -1.35 -6.44
C ILE A 5 2.71 -1.30 -5.75
N ASP A 6 3.77 -1.52 -6.53
CA ASP A 6 5.15 -1.52 -6.06
C ASP A 6 5.74 -0.09 -6.08
N ASN A 7 6.11 0.42 -4.92
CA ASN A 7 6.85 1.69 -4.78
C ASN A 7 8.37 1.47 -4.76
N TYR A 8 8.86 0.52 -5.55
CA TYR A 8 10.29 0.19 -5.71
C TYR A 8 10.97 -0.25 -4.40
N ASP A 9 10.28 -1.06 -3.61
CA ASP A 9 10.78 -1.55 -2.34
C ASP A 9 11.30 -2.99 -2.40
N SER A 10 12.37 -3.27 -1.67
CA SER A 10 13.00 -4.60 -1.63
C SER A 10 12.13 -5.67 -0.95
N PHE A 11 11.14 -5.28 -0.15
CA PHE A 11 10.26 -6.21 0.56
C PHE A 11 8.94 -6.50 -0.18
N THR A 12 8.65 -5.83 -1.31
CA THR A 12 7.43 -6.08 -2.10
C THR A 12 7.25 -7.56 -2.40
N TRP A 13 8.31 -8.26 -2.80
CA TRP A 13 8.21 -9.68 -3.17
C TRP A 13 7.98 -10.62 -1.99
N ASN A 14 8.34 -10.23 -0.77
CA ASN A 14 7.98 -11.00 0.42
C ASN A 14 6.45 -10.98 0.63
N LEU A 15 5.82 -9.83 0.39
CA LEU A 15 4.35 -9.70 0.45
C LEU A 15 3.69 -10.50 -0.67
N VAL A 16 4.20 -10.40 -1.89
CA VAL A 16 3.68 -11.15 -3.05
C VAL A 16 3.77 -12.65 -2.81
N GLN A 17 4.90 -13.15 -2.31
CA GLN A 17 5.08 -14.57 -2.01
C GLN A 17 4.06 -15.03 -0.97
N TYR A 18 3.93 -14.33 0.15
CA TYR A 18 3.02 -14.75 1.21
C TYR A 18 1.55 -14.73 0.78
N LEU A 19 1.14 -13.71 0.01
CA LEU A 19 -0.19 -13.69 -0.61
C LEU A 19 -0.41 -14.89 -1.56
N GLY A 20 0.62 -15.25 -2.34
CA GLY A 20 0.59 -16.43 -3.20
C GLY A 20 0.47 -17.74 -2.41
N GLU A 21 1.18 -17.87 -1.28
CA GLU A 21 1.07 -19.02 -0.36
C GLU A 21 -0.34 -19.16 0.23
N LEU A 22 -1.05 -18.04 0.41
CA LEU A 22 -2.46 -18.00 0.81
C LEU A 22 -3.43 -18.27 -0.35
N GLY A 23 -2.93 -18.55 -1.57
CA GLY A 23 -3.72 -18.88 -2.75
C GLY A 23 -4.22 -17.67 -3.55
N ALA A 24 -3.76 -16.44 -3.23
CA ALA A 24 -4.14 -15.26 -3.99
C ALA A 24 -3.35 -15.19 -5.31
N GLY A 25 -4.06 -14.99 -6.43
CA GLY A 25 -3.42 -14.50 -7.65
C GLY A 25 -3.01 -13.04 -7.47
N VAL A 26 -1.72 -12.73 -7.58
CA VAL A 26 -1.19 -11.37 -7.40
C VAL A 26 -0.64 -10.84 -8.73
N LYS A 27 -1.01 -9.61 -9.09
CA LYS A 27 -0.44 -8.89 -10.23
C LYS A 27 0.28 -7.65 -9.73
N VAL A 28 1.56 -7.52 -10.08
CA VAL A 28 2.43 -6.44 -9.61
C VAL A 28 2.64 -5.41 -10.71
N PHE A 29 2.50 -4.13 -10.40
CA PHE A 29 2.90 -3.01 -11.24
C PHE A 29 3.64 -1.99 -10.41
N ARG A 30 4.69 -1.37 -10.97
CA ARG A 30 5.28 -0.21 -10.31
C ARG A 30 4.34 0.98 -10.35
N ASN A 31 4.52 1.89 -9.40
CA ASN A 31 3.66 3.05 -9.20
C ASN A 31 3.62 4.04 -10.38
N ASP A 32 4.46 3.86 -11.40
CA ASP A 32 4.60 4.65 -12.61
C ASP A 32 4.30 3.85 -13.89
N GLU A 33 4.07 2.54 -13.79
CA GLU A 33 3.84 1.62 -14.92
C GLU A 33 2.35 1.32 -15.17
N ILE A 34 1.45 1.85 -14.35
CA ILE A 34 0.00 1.64 -14.47
C ILE A 34 -0.78 2.92 -14.16
N GLN A 35 -1.88 3.16 -14.86
CA GLN A 35 -2.78 4.28 -14.57
C GLN A 35 -4.03 3.82 -13.81
N VAL A 36 -4.65 4.74 -13.08
CA VAL A 36 -5.89 4.48 -12.32
C VAL A 36 -7.02 3.93 -13.20
N ALA A 37 -7.13 4.42 -14.44
CA ALA A 37 -8.10 3.91 -15.41
C ALA A 37 -7.86 2.43 -15.78
N ASP A 38 -6.59 2.01 -15.90
CA ASP A 38 -6.23 0.63 -16.19
C ASP A 38 -6.56 -0.28 -15.00
N ILE A 39 -6.39 0.21 -13.77
CA ILE A 39 -6.79 -0.50 -12.55
C ILE A 39 -8.30 -0.71 -12.53
N ALA A 40 -9.08 0.33 -12.86
CA ALA A 40 -10.53 0.25 -12.91
C ALA A 40 -11.00 -0.76 -13.97
N ALA A 41 -10.38 -0.75 -15.16
CA ALA A 41 -10.68 -1.70 -16.23
C ALA A 41 -10.27 -3.14 -15.86
N MET A 42 -9.20 -3.31 -15.08
CA MET A 42 -8.71 -4.61 -14.62
C MET A 42 -9.63 -5.26 -13.57
N GLY A 43 -10.34 -4.45 -12.78
CA GLY A 43 -11.29 -4.93 -11.76
C GLY A 43 -10.65 -5.85 -10.71
N PRO A 44 -9.60 -5.45 -9.99
CA PRO A 44 -9.03 -6.27 -8.93
C PRO A 44 -10.00 -6.42 -7.75
N GLU A 45 -9.88 -7.53 -7.02
CA GLU A 45 -10.69 -7.80 -5.81
C GLU A 45 -10.16 -7.05 -4.58
N GLY A 46 -8.90 -6.61 -4.64
CA GLY A 46 -8.21 -5.89 -3.58
C GLY A 46 -6.94 -5.23 -4.10
N ILE A 47 -6.54 -4.13 -3.45
CA ILE A 47 -5.31 -3.41 -3.77
C ILE A 47 -4.39 -3.46 -2.54
N VAL A 48 -3.12 -3.84 -2.76
CA VAL A 48 -2.05 -3.70 -1.78
C VAL A 48 -1.07 -2.65 -2.29
N ILE A 49 -0.78 -1.65 -1.46
CA ILE A 49 0.23 -0.62 -1.74
C ILE A 49 1.46 -0.95 -0.90
N SER A 50 2.57 -1.24 -1.59
CA SER A 50 3.79 -1.71 -0.95
C SER A 50 4.51 -0.60 -0.16
N PRO A 51 5.47 -0.98 0.70
CA PRO A 51 6.45 -0.03 1.23
C PRO A 51 7.22 0.66 0.10
N GLY A 52 7.95 1.71 0.43
CA GLY A 52 8.78 2.44 -0.52
C GLY A 52 9.62 3.50 0.16
N PRO A 53 10.62 4.06 -0.54
CA PRO A 53 11.33 5.25 -0.10
C PRO A 53 10.43 6.50 -0.26
N CYS A 54 10.92 7.65 0.17
CA CYS A 54 10.27 8.97 0.02
C CYS A 54 8.96 9.12 0.81
N THR A 55 8.19 10.17 0.50
CA THR A 55 6.89 10.46 1.11
C THR A 55 5.76 10.08 0.15
N PRO A 56 4.50 10.03 0.62
CA PRO A 56 3.38 9.73 -0.28
C PRO A 56 3.24 10.68 -1.46
N ASN A 57 3.78 11.91 -1.38
CA ASN A 57 3.77 12.87 -2.49
C ASN A 57 4.57 12.40 -3.70
N GLU A 58 5.59 11.55 -3.49
CA GLU A 58 6.43 11.01 -4.55
C GLU A 58 6.04 9.55 -4.93
N ALA A 59 5.00 8.98 -4.31
CA ALA A 59 4.62 7.57 -4.45
C ALA A 59 3.83 7.25 -5.75
N GLY A 60 4.08 7.98 -6.83
CA GLY A 60 3.43 7.81 -8.13
C GLY A 60 1.90 7.82 -8.02
N ILE A 61 1.25 6.81 -8.61
CA ILE A 61 -0.22 6.68 -8.63
C ILE A 61 -0.83 6.31 -7.28
N SER A 62 -0.04 5.99 -6.24
CA SER A 62 -0.55 5.42 -4.98
C SER A 62 -1.62 6.30 -4.32
N LEU A 63 -1.39 7.62 -4.20
CA LEU A 63 -2.39 8.54 -3.64
C LEU A 63 -3.66 8.63 -4.50
N ALA A 64 -3.51 8.65 -5.82
CA ALA A 64 -4.63 8.70 -6.75
C ALA A 64 -5.46 7.41 -6.69
N ALA A 65 -4.80 6.25 -6.61
CA ALA A 65 -5.45 4.96 -6.46
C ALA A 65 -6.26 4.87 -5.15
N VAL A 66 -5.70 5.32 -4.00
CA VAL A 66 -6.47 5.36 -2.75
C VAL A 66 -7.72 6.23 -2.90
N ARG A 67 -7.57 7.44 -3.42
CA ARG A 67 -8.70 8.37 -3.59
C ARG A 67 -9.78 7.83 -4.51
N GLU A 68 -9.39 7.17 -5.60
CA GLU A 68 -10.34 6.62 -6.57
C GLU A 68 -11.09 5.41 -6.02
N PHE A 69 -10.37 4.47 -5.37
CA PHE A 69 -10.91 3.17 -5.01
C PHE A 69 -11.40 3.05 -3.56
N ALA A 70 -11.16 4.07 -2.73
CA ALA A 70 -11.73 4.16 -1.39
C ALA A 70 -13.25 3.93 -1.39
N GLY A 71 -13.70 2.97 -0.58
CA GLY A 71 -15.11 2.57 -0.47
C GLY A 71 -15.64 1.74 -1.65
N LYS A 72 -14.82 1.47 -2.68
CA LYS A 72 -15.18 0.63 -3.84
C LYS A 72 -14.48 -0.73 -3.78
N ILE A 73 -13.18 -0.74 -3.46
CA ILE A 73 -12.34 -1.92 -3.42
C ILE A 73 -11.56 -1.90 -2.10
N PRO A 74 -11.39 -3.02 -1.39
CA PRO A 74 -10.54 -3.09 -0.21
C PRO A 74 -9.09 -2.69 -0.52
N ILE A 75 -8.50 -1.83 0.32
CA ILE A 75 -7.12 -1.35 0.16
C ILE A 75 -6.32 -1.63 1.44
N LEU A 76 -5.18 -2.29 1.29
CA LEU A 76 -4.19 -2.49 2.36
C LEU A 76 -2.91 -1.73 2.02
N GLY A 77 -2.49 -0.80 2.88
CA GLY A 77 -1.24 -0.07 2.74
C GLY A 77 -0.21 -0.50 3.77
N VAL A 78 1.03 -0.79 3.32
CA VAL A 78 2.14 -1.15 4.20
C VAL A 78 3.21 -0.06 4.15
N CYS A 79 3.67 0.42 5.30
CA CYS A 79 4.70 1.48 5.40
C CYS A 79 4.31 2.74 4.60
N LEU A 80 4.96 3.03 3.47
CA LEU A 80 4.60 4.14 2.58
C LEU A 80 3.14 4.04 2.12
N GLY A 81 2.64 2.83 1.83
CA GLY A 81 1.24 2.61 1.51
C GLY A 81 0.29 3.01 2.65
N HIS A 82 0.69 2.77 3.91
CA HIS A 82 -0.10 3.21 5.07
C HIS A 82 -0.14 4.74 5.18
N GLN A 83 1.00 5.40 4.97
CA GLN A 83 1.11 6.85 4.96
C GLN A 83 0.28 7.46 3.83
N ALA A 84 0.29 6.86 2.64
CA ALA A 84 -0.51 7.29 1.50
C ALA A 84 -2.02 7.23 1.79
N ILE A 85 -2.48 6.19 2.49
CA ILE A 85 -3.88 6.12 2.95
C ILE A 85 -4.20 7.26 3.91
N GLY A 86 -3.38 7.47 4.95
CA GLY A 86 -3.59 8.55 5.91
C GLY A 86 -3.68 9.92 5.21
N GLN A 87 -2.74 10.20 4.30
CA GLN A 87 -2.70 11.45 3.56
C GLN A 87 -3.85 11.61 2.55
N ALA A 88 -4.29 10.53 1.89
CA ALA A 88 -5.42 10.57 0.98
C ALA A 88 -6.72 11.02 1.67
N PHE A 89 -6.87 10.73 2.97
CA PHE A 89 -7.99 11.14 3.80
C PHE A 89 -7.72 12.41 4.64
N GLY A 90 -6.69 13.19 4.29
CA GLY A 90 -6.41 14.50 4.89
C GLY A 90 -5.53 14.46 6.14
N GLY A 91 -4.94 13.32 6.49
CA GLY A 91 -3.93 13.23 7.54
C GLY A 91 -2.60 13.84 7.10
N GLU A 92 -1.82 14.35 8.06
CA GLU A 92 -0.47 14.86 7.82
C GLU A 92 0.58 13.80 8.16
N VAL A 93 1.50 13.55 7.22
CA VAL A 93 2.65 12.68 7.44
C VAL A 93 3.82 13.53 7.90
N VAL A 94 4.22 13.37 9.17
CA VAL A 94 5.25 14.18 9.83
C VAL A 94 6.43 13.33 10.26
N HIS A 95 7.57 13.97 10.51
CA HIS A 95 8.73 13.28 11.06
C HIS A 95 8.49 12.83 12.50
N ALA A 96 8.83 11.57 12.79
CA ALA A 96 8.89 11.07 14.15
C ALA A 96 10.04 11.75 14.92
N GLU A 97 9.86 11.90 16.24
CA GLU A 97 10.90 12.45 17.13
C GLU A 97 12.21 11.65 17.07
N ARG A 98 12.12 10.35 16.81
CA ARG A 98 13.26 9.45 16.67
C ARG A 98 13.02 8.42 15.57
N VAL A 99 13.98 8.27 14.68
CA VAL A 99 14.01 7.20 13.68
C VAL A 99 14.44 5.89 14.36
N VAL A 100 13.61 4.85 14.23
CA VAL A 100 13.85 3.52 14.81
C VAL A 100 13.87 2.47 13.69
N HIS A 101 15.03 2.29 13.06
CA HIS A 101 15.24 1.27 12.04
C HIS A 101 15.86 -0.01 12.63
N GLY A 102 15.39 -1.18 12.21
CA GLY A 102 15.94 -2.48 12.63
C GLY A 102 15.68 -2.86 14.09
N LYS A 103 14.74 -2.20 14.76
CA LYS A 103 14.35 -2.48 16.16
C LYS A 103 12.89 -2.89 16.24
N THR A 104 12.58 -3.78 17.15
CA THR A 104 11.22 -4.24 17.41
C THR A 104 10.49 -3.28 18.35
N SER A 105 9.16 -3.27 18.26
CA SER A 105 8.28 -2.52 19.15
C SER A 105 7.02 -3.34 19.40
N MET A 106 6.47 -3.25 20.61
CA MET A 106 5.17 -3.82 20.92
C MET A 106 4.08 -2.92 20.34
N ILE A 107 3.25 -3.45 19.44
CA ILE A 107 2.11 -2.74 18.87
C ILE A 107 0.86 -3.08 19.67
N ARG A 108 0.14 -2.05 20.14
CA ARG A 108 -1.16 -2.20 20.79
C ARG A 108 -2.27 -2.03 19.75
N HIS A 109 -3.28 -2.88 19.81
CA HIS A 109 -4.47 -2.81 18.96
C HIS A 109 -5.73 -3.03 19.81
N THR A 110 -6.89 -2.59 19.30
CA THR A 110 -8.18 -2.77 19.98
C THR A 110 -8.73 -4.19 19.88
N GLY A 111 -8.19 -5.00 18.95
CA GLY A 111 -8.61 -6.40 18.77
C GLY A 111 -9.95 -6.56 18.05
N LEU A 112 -10.45 -5.48 17.45
CA LEU A 112 -11.77 -5.44 16.81
C LEU A 112 -11.74 -5.82 15.31
N GLY A 113 -10.56 -6.04 14.73
CA GLY A 113 -10.44 -6.36 13.30
C GLY A 113 -10.71 -5.17 12.36
N VAL A 114 -11.01 -5.49 11.10
CA VAL A 114 -11.44 -4.59 10.02
C VAL A 114 -12.80 -5.03 9.49
#